data_AF-A0A9D4HM77-F1
#
_entry.id   AF-A0A9D4HM77-F1
#
_cell.length_a   1.000
_cell.length_b   1.000
_cell.length_c   1.000
_cell.angle_alpha   90.00
_cell.angle_beta   90.00
_cell.angle_gamma   90.00
#
_symmetry.space_group_name_H-M   'P 1'
#
loop_
_entity.id
_entity.type
_entity.pdbx_description
1 polymer ?
#
loop_
_entity_poly.entity_id
_entity_poly.type
_entity_poly.pdbx_seq_one_letter_code
_entity_poly.pdbx_strand_id
1 'polypeptide(L)'
;MYSVPETTLKNRVKGRVDKEAKVRHETIFTIDEEKKLYNHITYMAEIGFGYSKKSVHYMGKDFAESLGKAMKPDQKGLSDNWFYGFCKRWPELKFSKPQKLDLSRAKTSRETLNIYYDELFNVLTDNKILDKPQKIFNIDEQ
;
A
#
# COMPACT_ATOMS: atom_id res chain seq x y z
N MET A 1 -17.54 31.19 23.07
CA MET A 1 -17.61 32.10 21.91
C MET A 1 -17.18 31.31 20.68
N TYR A 2 -18.09 31.03 19.74
CA TYR A 2 -17.80 30.17 18.60
C TYR A 2 -16.86 30.89 17.63
N SER A 3 -15.69 30.32 17.37
CA SER A 3 -14.62 30.88 16.51
C SER A 3 -14.98 30.79 15.02
N VAL A 4 -16.15 31.29 14.64
CA VAL A 4 -16.66 31.30 13.27
C VAL A 4 -16.73 32.75 12.80
N PRO A 5 -16.07 33.12 11.68
CA PRO A 5 -16.12 34.47 11.15
C PRO A 5 -17.55 34.93 10.85
N GLU A 6 -17.86 36.18 11.21
CA GLU A 6 -19.19 36.79 11.04
C GLU A 6 -19.68 36.76 9.57
N THR A 7 -18.75 36.82 8.63
CA THR A 7 -19.00 36.70 7.19
C THR A 7 -19.60 35.36 6.80
N THR A 8 -19.16 34.27 7.45
CA THR A 8 -19.67 32.91 7.23
C THR A 8 -21.11 32.80 7.75
N LEU A 9 -21.41 33.41 8.89
CA LEU A 9 -22.75 33.48 9.45
C LEU A 9 -23.69 34.28 8.55
N LYS A 10 -23.26 35.48 8.12
CA LYS A 10 -24.02 36.33 7.20
C LYS A 10 -24.33 35.64 5.87
N ASN A 11 -23.40 34.88 5.31
CA ASN A 11 -23.62 34.12 4.08
C ASN A 11 -24.62 32.97 4.25
N ARG A 12 -24.61 32.31 5.41
CA ARG A 12 -25.55 31.22 5.73
C ARG A 12 -26.97 31.73 5.99
N VAL A 13 -27.12 32.90 6.62
CA VAL A 13 -28.42 33.56 6.85
C VAL A 13 -29.02 34.08 5.54
N LYS A 14 -28.18 34.61 4.64
CA LYS A 14 -28.61 35.12 3.33
C LYS A 14 -28.83 34.01 2.28
N GLY A 15 -28.76 32.74 2.65
CA GLY A 15 -29.00 31.60 1.76
C GLY A 15 -27.98 31.46 0.62
N ARG A 16 -26.83 32.13 0.69
CA ARG A 16 -25.79 32.07 -0.36
C ARG A 16 -24.98 30.78 -0.34
N VAL A 17 -25.10 30.01 0.74
CA VAL A 17 -24.48 28.71 0.93
C VAL A 17 -25.57 27.80 1.47
N ASP A 18 -25.89 26.73 0.75
CA ASP A 18 -26.84 25.73 1.25
C ASP A 18 -26.39 25.20 2.60
N LYS A 19 -27.34 25.00 3.52
CA LYS A 19 -27.06 24.46 4.86
C LYS A 19 -26.42 23.07 4.79
N GLU A 20 -26.69 22.35 3.70
CA GLU A 20 -26.17 21.03 3.38
C GLU A 20 -25.08 21.04 2.29
N ALA A 21 -24.55 22.22 1.92
CA ALA A 21 -23.50 22.32 0.91
C ALA A 21 -22.32 21.42 1.29
N LYS A 22 -22.18 20.27 0.62
CA LYS A 22 -21.03 19.39 0.75
C LYS A 22 -19.83 20.19 0.23
N VAL A 23 -18.95 20.60 1.14
CA VAL A 23 -17.61 21.05 0.78
C VAL A 23 -16.87 19.82 0.25
N ARG A 24 -17.03 19.49 -1.02
CA ARG A 24 -16.28 18.40 -1.63
C ARG A 24 -15.86 18.77 -3.03
N HIS A 25 -14.55 18.84 -3.21
CA HIS A 25 -13.97 18.60 -4.52
C HIS A 25 -14.37 17.18 -4.90
N GLU A 26 -15.11 17.04 -6.00
CA GLU A 26 -15.55 15.74 -6.48
C GLU A 26 -14.32 14.87 -6.75
N THR A 27 -14.35 13.63 -6.25
CA THR A 27 -13.32 12.65 -6.58
C THR A 27 -13.48 12.27 -8.05
N ILE A 28 -12.36 12.07 -8.75
CA ILE A 28 -12.35 11.68 -10.17
C ILE A 28 -13.16 10.40 -10.41
N PHE A 29 -13.16 9.50 -9.42
CA PHE A 29 -13.95 8.27 -9.40
C PHE A 29 -15.08 8.34 -8.39
N THR A 30 -16.17 7.66 -8.73
CA THR A 30 -17.20 7.20 -7.79
C THR A 30 -16.67 6.08 -6.90
N ILE A 31 -17.35 5.81 -5.78
CA ILE A 31 -16.96 4.77 -4.83
C ILE A 31 -16.94 3.38 -5.50
N ASP A 32 -17.90 3.11 -6.41
CA ASP A 32 -17.98 1.83 -7.11
C ASP A 32 -16.85 1.63 -8.13
N GLU A 33 -16.49 2.68 -8.87
CA GLU A 33 -15.33 2.68 -9.77
C GLU A 33 -14.03 2.46 -8.96
N GLU A 34 -13.92 3.15 -7.83
CA GLU A 34 -12.77 3.03 -6.93
C GLU A 34 -12.64 1.62 -6.34
N LYS A 35 -13.77 0.97 -6.03
CA LYS A 35 -13.81 -0.41 -5.54
C LYS A 35 -13.29 -1.42 -6.57
N LYS A 36 -13.53 -1.20 -7.86
CA LYS A 36 -12.95 -2.05 -8.91
C LYS A 36 -11.42 -1.97 -8.92
N LEU A 37 -10.88 -0.77 -8.77
CA LEU A 37 -9.43 -0.55 -8.67
C LEU A 37 -8.86 -1.22 -7.40
N TYR A 38 -9.56 -1.09 -6.27
CA TYR A 38 -9.20 -1.77 -5.01
C TYR A 38 -9.13 -3.28 -5.16
N ASN A 39 -10.17 -3.89 -5.73
CA ASN A 39 -10.22 -5.34 -5.95
C ASN A 39 -9.09 -5.82 -6.86
N HIS A 40 -8.80 -5.07 -7.93
CA HIS A 40 -7.70 -5.40 -8.85
C HIS A 40 -6.34 -5.35 -8.17
N ILE A 41 -6.07 -4.28 -7.40
CA ILE A 41 -4.80 -4.13 -6.65
C ILE A 41 -4.65 -5.24 -5.61
N THR A 42 -5.74 -5.59 -4.93
CA THR A 42 -5.75 -6.65 -3.91
C THR A 42 -5.48 -8.01 -4.53
N TYR A 43 -6.18 -8.35 -5.61
CA TYR A 43 -5.97 -9.60 -6.36
C TYR A 43 -4.52 -9.73 -6.84
N MET A 44 -3.96 -8.66 -7.42
CA MET A 44 -2.58 -8.66 -7.89
C MET A 44 -1.58 -8.83 -6.73
N ALA A 45 -1.87 -8.26 -5.57
CA ALA A 45 -1.06 -8.46 -4.37
C ALA A 45 -1.14 -9.92 -3.84
N GLU A 46 -2.31 -10.56 -3.91
CA GLU A 46 -2.50 -11.97 -3.51
C GLU A 46 -1.69 -12.94 -4.38
N ILE A 47 -1.59 -12.68 -5.68
CA ILE A 47 -0.78 -13.48 -6.61
C ILE A 47 0.72 -13.10 -6.58
N GLY A 48 1.14 -12.22 -5.65
CA GLY A 48 2.54 -11.85 -5.43
C GLY A 48 3.05 -10.68 -6.28
N PHE A 49 2.19 -10.05 -7.09
CA PHE A 49 2.53 -8.88 -7.91
C PHE A 49 2.03 -7.59 -7.25
N GLY A 50 2.82 -7.08 -6.30
CA GLY A 50 2.54 -5.79 -5.67
C GLY A 50 2.76 -4.62 -6.64
N TYR A 51 1.87 -3.62 -6.58
CA TYR A 51 2.04 -2.39 -7.34
C TYR A 51 2.84 -1.34 -6.58
N SER A 52 3.76 -0.69 -7.29
CA SER A 52 4.40 0.52 -6.78
C SER A 52 3.41 1.69 -6.79
N LYS A 53 3.63 2.71 -5.96
CA LYS A 53 2.83 3.95 -5.97
C LYS A 53 2.70 4.54 -7.39
N LYS A 54 3.81 4.58 -8.14
CA LYS A 54 3.82 5.07 -9.54
C LYS A 54 2.91 4.22 -10.42
N SER A 55 2.97 2.90 -10.30
CA SER A 55 2.12 1.97 -11.05
C SER A 55 0.64 2.21 -10.76
N VAL A 56 0.27 2.47 -9.51
CA VAL A 56 -1.11 2.82 -9.14
C VAL A 56 -1.55 4.15 -9.76
N HIS A 57 -0.66 5.13 -9.87
CA HIS A 57 -0.97 6.40 -10.56
C HIS A 57 -1.21 6.21 -12.06
N TYR A 58 -0.42 5.36 -12.72
CA TYR A 58 -0.58 5.02 -14.13
C TYR A 58 -1.88 4.25 -14.36
N MET A 59 -2.10 3.18 -13.60
CA MET A 59 -3.32 2.39 -13.68
C MET A 59 -4.57 3.22 -13.44
N GLY A 60 -4.54 4.12 -12.45
CA GLY A 60 -5.65 5.01 -12.21
C GLY A 60 -5.90 5.96 -13.40
N LYS A 61 -4.86 6.43 -14.09
CA LYS A 61 -5.03 7.21 -15.32
C LYS A 61 -5.68 6.37 -16.42
N ASP A 62 -5.15 5.19 -16.70
CA ASP A 62 -5.67 4.30 -17.75
C ASP A 62 -7.13 3.94 -17.49
N PHE A 63 -7.47 3.71 -16.21
CA PHE A 63 -8.84 3.46 -15.79
C PHE A 63 -9.76 4.68 -16.00
N ALA A 64 -9.31 5.89 -15.68
CA ALA A 64 -10.06 7.12 -15.98
C ALA A 64 -10.27 7.35 -17.47
N GLU A 65 -9.26 7.08 -18.30
CA GLU A 65 -9.38 7.16 -19.77
C GLU A 65 -10.39 6.14 -20.30
N SER A 66 -10.38 4.90 -19.78
CA SER A 66 -11.36 3.87 -20.16
C SER A 66 -12.81 4.24 -19.80
N LEU A 67 -13.00 5.05 -18.77
CA LEU A 67 -14.30 5.56 -18.33
C LEU A 67 -14.72 6.84 -19.06
N GLY A 68 -13.89 7.33 -20.00
CA GLY A 68 -14.13 8.57 -20.74
C GLY A 68 -14.06 9.83 -19.88
N LYS A 69 -13.38 9.78 -18.72
CA LYS A 69 -13.20 10.95 -17.85
C LYS A 69 -12.16 11.89 -18.47
N ALA A 70 -12.47 13.18 -18.54
CA ALA A 70 -11.55 14.18 -19.08
C ALA A 70 -10.29 14.26 -18.21
N MET A 71 -9.17 13.75 -18.73
CA MET A 71 -7.84 13.90 -18.13
C MET A 71 -7.00 14.91 -18.91
N LYS A 72 -6.06 15.55 -18.21
CA LYS A 72 -5.11 16.43 -18.88
C LYS A 72 -4.20 15.60 -19.79
N PRO A 73 -4.02 15.97 -21.07
CA PRO A 73 -3.31 15.14 -22.04
C PRO A 73 -1.83 14.88 -21.68
N ASP A 74 -1.17 15.83 -21.01
CA ASP A 74 0.24 15.70 -20.58
C ASP A 74 0.41 15.05 -19.20
N GLN A 75 -0.70 14.68 -18.54
CA GLN A 75 -0.62 14.09 -17.21
C GLN A 75 -0.21 12.62 -17.33
N LYS A 76 0.98 12.28 -16.82
CA LYS A 76 1.51 10.91 -16.86
C LYS A 76 0.72 9.92 -15.99
N GLY A 77 0.12 10.37 -14.89
CA GLY A 77 -0.67 9.53 -13.99
C GLY A 77 -1.51 10.39 -13.04
N LEU A 78 -2.36 9.78 -12.22
CA LEU A 78 -3.15 10.53 -11.23
C LEU A 78 -2.27 11.28 -10.21
N SER A 79 -2.87 12.27 -9.53
CA SER A 79 -2.15 13.11 -8.57
C SER A 79 -1.86 12.37 -7.27
N ASP A 80 -0.81 12.81 -6.56
CA ASP A 80 -0.51 12.32 -5.20
C ASP A 80 -1.69 12.53 -4.24
N ASN A 81 -2.40 13.66 -4.37
CA ASN A 81 -3.58 13.97 -3.55
C ASN A 81 -4.70 12.95 -3.76
N TRP A 82 -4.93 12.53 -5.02
CA TRP A 82 -5.88 11.48 -5.31
C TRP A 82 -5.44 10.16 -4.65
N PHE A 83 -4.16 9.79 -4.77
CA PHE A 83 -3.63 8.55 -4.20
C PHE A 83 -3.75 8.51 -2.68
N TYR A 84 -3.40 9.57 -1.96
CA TYR A 84 -3.58 9.63 -0.51
C TYR A 84 -5.06 9.61 -0.11
N GLY A 85 -5.93 10.27 -0.89
CA GLY A 85 -7.38 10.18 -0.71
C GLY A 85 -7.90 8.76 -0.89
N PHE A 86 -7.40 8.05 -1.91
CA PHE A 86 -7.72 6.66 -2.22
C PHE A 86 -7.32 5.74 -1.07
N CYS A 87 -6.08 5.86 -0.58
CA CYS A 87 -5.59 5.10 0.57
C CYS A 87 -6.38 5.40 1.85
N LYS A 88 -6.83 6.65 2.04
CA LYS A 88 -7.66 7.03 3.19
C LYS A 88 -9.05 6.41 3.13
N ARG A 89 -9.61 6.22 1.93
CA ARG A 89 -10.92 5.57 1.72
C ARG A 89 -10.83 4.05 1.82
N TRP A 90 -9.68 3.48 1.45
CA TRP A 90 -9.41 2.04 1.47
C TRP A 90 -8.22 1.70 2.39
N PRO A 91 -8.39 1.80 3.72
CA PRO A 91 -7.29 1.58 4.68
C PRO A 91 -6.81 0.12 4.73
N GLU A 92 -7.54 -0.82 4.14
CA GLU A 92 -7.15 -2.23 4.01
C GLU A 92 -5.94 -2.42 3.07
N LEU A 93 -5.69 -1.47 2.15
CA LEU A 93 -4.49 -1.48 1.31
C LEU A 93 -3.24 -1.17 2.15
N LYS A 94 -2.52 -2.22 2.50
CA LYS A 94 -1.22 -2.11 3.18
C LYS A 94 -0.11 -1.99 2.16
N PHE A 95 0.62 -0.87 2.21
CA PHE A 95 1.85 -0.70 1.45
C PHE A 95 3.02 -1.25 2.27
N SER A 96 3.61 -2.34 1.81
CA SER A 96 4.87 -2.85 2.36
C SER A 96 6.04 -2.33 1.53
N LYS A 97 7.15 -1.99 2.19
CA LYS A 97 8.40 -1.74 1.47
C LYS A 97 8.86 -3.06 0.87
N PRO A 98 9.14 -3.13 -0.45
CA PRO A 98 9.69 -4.35 -1.03
C PRO A 98 11.02 -4.64 -0.33
N GLN A 99 11.10 -5.76 0.39
CA GLN A 99 12.37 -6.22 0.92
C GLN A 99 13.23 -6.68 -0.26
N LYS A 100 14.46 -6.19 -0.34
CA LYS A 100 15.42 -6.70 -1.31
C LYS A 100 15.57 -8.21 -1.06
N LEU A 101 15.22 -9.00 -2.06
CA LEU A 101 15.52 -10.43 -2.10
C LEU A 101 17.01 -10.55 -2.40
N ASP A 102 17.76 -11.06 -1.43
CA ASP A 102 19.14 -11.44 -1.69
C ASP A 102 19.16 -12.62 -2.67
N LEU A 103 20.17 -12.66 -3.53
CA LEU A 103 20.33 -13.65 -4.61
C LEU A 103 20.41 -15.07 -4.04
N SER A 104 21.00 -15.20 -2.85
CA SER A 104 20.99 -16.41 -2.03
C SER A 104 19.56 -16.86 -1.72
N ARG A 105 18.75 -15.97 -1.13
CA ARG A 105 17.35 -16.22 -0.74
C ARG A 105 16.42 -16.51 -1.92
N ALA A 106 16.70 -15.95 -3.10
CA ALA A 106 15.95 -16.26 -4.32
C ALA A 106 16.25 -17.66 -4.86
N LYS A 107 17.46 -18.20 -4.60
CA LYS A 107 17.89 -19.53 -5.05
C LYS A 107 17.53 -20.64 -4.07
N THR A 108 17.31 -20.32 -2.79
CA THR A 108 16.99 -21.32 -1.78
C THR A 108 15.51 -21.70 -1.83
N SER A 109 15.21 -22.98 -2.01
CA SER A 109 13.85 -23.50 -1.94
C SER A 109 13.43 -23.79 -0.49
N ARG A 110 12.12 -23.94 -0.24
CA ARG A 110 11.62 -24.30 1.11
C ARG A 110 12.16 -25.65 1.56
N GLU A 111 12.28 -26.59 0.63
CA GLU A 111 12.78 -27.94 0.88
C GLU A 111 14.23 -27.89 1.35
N THR A 112 15.08 -27.11 0.69
CA THR A 112 16.48 -26.91 1.10
C THR A 112 16.58 -26.27 2.48
N LEU A 113 15.72 -25.29 2.80
CA LEU A 113 15.69 -24.68 4.13
C LEU A 113 15.30 -25.68 5.21
N ASN A 114 14.27 -26.51 4.96
CA ASN A 114 13.83 -27.51 5.93
C ASN A 114 14.95 -28.51 6.21
N ILE A 115 15.60 -29.04 5.17
CA ILE A 115 16.72 -29.97 5.31
C ILE A 115 17.84 -29.33 6.15
N TYR A 116 18.20 -28.08 5.86
CA TYR A 116 19.23 -27.37 6.63
C TYR A 116 18.85 -27.24 8.12
N TYR A 117 17.62 -26.83 8.42
CA TYR A 117 17.19 -26.67 9.82
C TYR A 117 17.03 -28.00 10.55
N ASP A 118 16.62 -29.06 9.85
CA ASP A 118 16.55 -30.42 10.42
C ASP A 118 17.95 -30.94 10.75
N GLU A 119 18.91 -30.79 9.83
CA GLU A 119 20.31 -31.15 10.06
C GLU A 119 20.94 -30.34 11.20
N LEU A 120 20.71 -29.03 11.22
CA LEU A 120 21.17 -28.16 12.30
C LEU A 120 20.60 -28.60 13.65
N PHE A 121 19.29 -28.89 13.71
CA PHE A 121 18.64 -29.37 14.93
C PHE A 121 19.23 -30.70 15.42
N ASN A 122 19.49 -31.64 14.50
CA ASN A 122 20.13 -32.92 14.81
C ASN A 122 21.54 -32.72 15.37
N VAL A 123 22.38 -31.91 14.71
CA VAL A 123 23.74 -31.60 15.16
C VAL A 123 23.74 -30.95 16.56
N LEU A 124 22.85 -30.00 16.81
CA LEU A 124 22.72 -29.34 18.11
C LEU A 124 22.27 -30.32 19.21
N THR A 125 21.38 -31.25 18.86
CA THR A 125 20.87 -32.28 19.78
C THR A 125 21.94 -33.31 20.11
N ASP A 126 22.62 -33.85 19.11
CA ASP A 126 23.69 -34.84 19.26
C ASP A 126 24.84 -34.30 20.13
N ASN A 127 25.17 -33.03 19.96
CA ASN A 127 26.22 -32.35 20.72
C ASN A 127 25.74 -31.82 22.09
N LYS A 128 24.45 -31.96 22.43
CA LYS A 128 23.84 -31.47 23.69
C LYS A 128 24.10 -29.98 23.94
N ILE A 129 24.02 -29.19 22.87
CA ILE A 129 24.26 -27.74 22.86
C ILE A 129 23.03 -26.91 22.49
N LEU A 130 21.87 -27.54 22.30
CA LEU A 130 20.61 -26.87 21.97
C LEU A 130 20.28 -25.71 22.94
N ASP A 131 20.50 -25.93 24.25
CA ASP A 131 20.28 -24.94 25.31
C ASP A 131 21.56 -24.17 25.73
N LYS A 132 22.63 -24.26 24.92
CA LYS A 132 23.94 -23.68 25.26
C LYS A 132 24.48 -22.79 24.14
N PRO A 133 23.81 -21.66 23.84
CA PRO A 133 24.22 -20.74 22.78
C PRO A 133 25.65 -20.21 22.97
N GLN A 134 26.15 -20.14 24.20
CA GLN A 134 27.52 -19.75 24.54
C GLN A 134 28.61 -20.65 23.92
N LYS A 135 28.24 -21.80 23.36
CA LYS A 135 29.16 -22.73 22.67
C LYS A 135 29.12 -22.59 21.15
N ILE A 136 28.29 -21.70 20.61
CA ILE A 136 28.16 -21.46 19.18
C ILE A 136 28.91 -20.17 18.86
N PHE A 137 30.00 -20.29 18.11
CA PHE A 137 30.82 -19.15 17.70
C PHE A 137 30.49 -18.79 16.26
N ASN A 138 30.04 -17.56 16.03
CA ASN A 138 29.92 -17.03 14.68
C ASN A 138 31.29 -16.51 14.24
N ILE A 139 31.81 -17.02 13.13
CA ILE A 139 33.04 -16.54 12.52
C ILE A 139 32.64 -16.03 11.13
N ASP A 140 32.69 -14.70 10.97
CA ASP A 140 32.47 -14.03 9.69
C ASP A 140 33.70 -13.18 9.40
N GLU A 141 34.14 -13.17 8.14
CA GLU A 141 35.31 -12.39 7.72
C GLU A 141 34.87 -10.93 7.52
N GLN A 142 35.56 -10.01 8.20
CA GLN A 142 35.26 -8.58 8.18
C GLN A 142 35.94 -7.86 7.01
#